data_AF-A0A2T0TRQ8-F1
#
_entry.id   AF-A0A2T0TRQ8-F1
#
_cell.length_a   1.000
_cell.length_b   1.000
_cell.length_c   1.000
_cell.angle_alpha   90.00
_cell.angle_beta   90.00
_cell.angle_gamma   90.00
#
_symmetry.space_group_name_H-M   'P 1'
#
loop_
_entity.id
_entity.type
_entity.pdbx_description
1 polymer ?
#
loop_
_entity_poly.entity_id
_entity_poly.type
_entity_poly.pdbx_seq_one_letter_code
_entity_poly.pdbx_strand_id
1 'polypeptide(L)'
;MERFVINYPLNGTEEKLFVEQMDHDNHRFSLEREKEDRKLYDNNPIIIEKSQSGTWVLSTENGWSIDESQVNEIGRLIENHKQGDAGFETGVNAT
;
A
#
# COMPACT_ATOMS: atom_id res chain seq x y z
N MET A 1 2.07 14.47 8.53
CA MET A 1 2.02 13.08 8.03
C MET A 1 1.18 13.09 6.77
N GLU A 2 1.64 12.38 5.74
CA GLU A 2 1.02 12.38 4.41
C GLU A 2 0.15 11.13 4.24
N ARG A 3 -1.00 11.29 3.59
CA ARG A 3 -1.93 10.22 3.27
C ARG A 3 -2.37 10.31 1.81
N PHE A 4 -2.34 9.17 1.12
CA PHE A 4 -2.73 9.06 -0.29
C PHE A 4 -3.39 7.71 -0.56
N VAL A 5 -3.86 7.50 -1.78
CA VAL A 5 -4.54 6.26 -2.20
C VAL A 5 -3.78 5.63 -3.35
N ILE A 6 -3.64 4.32 -3.31
CA ILE A 6 -3.20 3.50 -4.44
C ILE A 6 -4.29 2.46 -4.77
N ASN A 7 -4.42 2.11 -6.05
CA ASN A 7 -5.22 0.96 -6.47
C ASN A 7 -4.26 -0.22 -6.66
N TYR A 8 -4.58 -1.36 -6.05
CA TYR A 8 -3.74 -2.55 -6.15
C TYR A 8 -4.58 -3.83 -6.07
N PRO A 9 -4.35 -4.82 -6.96
CA PRO A 9 -5.09 -6.07 -6.93
C PRO A 9 -4.61 -6.99 -5.79
N LEU A 10 -5.36 -7.04 -4.69
CA LEU A 10 -5.14 -8.01 -3.64
C LEU A 10 -5.89 -9.30 -3.95
N ASN A 11 -5.16 -10.40 -4.08
CA ASN A 11 -5.73 -11.74 -4.32
C ASN A 11 -6.67 -11.77 -5.54
N GLY A 12 -6.33 -11.02 -6.58
CA GLY A 12 -7.10 -10.94 -7.83
C GLY A 12 -8.31 -10.00 -7.80
N THR A 13 -8.53 -9.27 -6.69
CA THR A 13 -9.57 -8.24 -6.59
C THR A 13 -8.92 -6.87 -6.53
N GLU A 14 -9.33 -5.96 -7.40
CA GLU A 14 -8.85 -4.56 -7.37
C GLU A 14 -9.32 -3.89 -6.08
N GLU A 15 -8.37 -3.50 -5.23
CA GLU A 15 -8.64 -2.85 -3.95
C GLU A 15 -8.08 -1.44 -3.95
N LYS A 16 -8.79 -0.52 -3.30
CA LYS A 16 -8.25 0.81 -2.97
C LYS A 16 -7.60 0.75 -1.60
N LEU A 17 -6.32 1.07 -1.57
CA LEU A 17 -5.52 1.09 -0.35
C LEU A 17 -5.23 2.54 0.03
N PHE A 18 -5.66 2.93 1.22
CA PHE A 18 -5.20 4.16 1.85
C PHE A 18 -3.84 3.91 2.47
N VAL A 19 -2.87 4.72 2.08
CA VAL A 19 -1.50 4.67 2.57
C VAL A 19 -1.27 5.86 3.48
N GLU A 20 -0.82 5.61 4.70
CA GLU A 20 -0.45 6.65 5.66
C GLU A 20 1.00 6.48 6.11
N GLN A 21 1.78 7.56 5.99
CA GLN A 21 3.17 7.58 6.42
C GLN A 21 3.27 7.60 7.96
N MET A 22 3.99 6.62 8.52
CA MET A 22 4.11 6.41 9.97
C MET A 22 5.39 6.99 10.59
N ASP A 23 6.43 7.25 9.78
CA ASP A 23 7.70 7.82 10.23
C ASP A 23 8.15 8.99 9.33
N HIS A 24 9.18 9.72 9.72
CA HIS A 24 9.67 10.87 8.93
C HIS A 24 10.52 10.46 7.73
N ASP A 25 11.09 9.25 7.76
CA ASP A 25 12.09 8.80 6.78
C ASP A 25 11.49 8.00 5.62
N ASN A 26 10.15 7.83 5.58
CA ASN A 26 9.44 7.01 4.59
C ASN A 26 9.86 5.54 4.64
N HIS A 27 10.18 5.01 5.82
CA HIS A 27 10.51 3.60 6.00
C HIS A 27 9.33 2.77 6.50
N ARG A 28 8.24 3.41 6.96
CA ARG A 28 7.07 2.71 7.49
C ARG A 28 5.78 3.35 7.00
N PHE A 29 4.88 2.50 6.53
CA PHE A 29 3.55 2.89 6.05
C PHE A 29 2.47 1.98 6.62
N SER A 30 1.35 2.59 7.01
CA SER A 30 0.11 1.90 7.31
C SER A 30 -0.72 1.78 6.04
N LEU A 31 -1.31 0.61 5.79
CA LEU A 31 -2.22 0.35 4.69
C LEU A 31 -3.60 -0.02 5.25
N GLU A 32 -4.63 0.63 4.73
CA GLU A 32 -6.03 0.37 5.06
C GLU A 32 -6.85 0.16 3.78
N ARG A 33 -7.77 -0.82 3.76
CA ARG A 33 -8.69 -1.00 2.62
C ARG A 33 -9.84 0.00 2.67
N GLU A 34 -10.23 0.54 1.52
CA GLU A 34 -11.51 1.26 1.38
C GLU A 34 -12.67 0.25 1.44
N LYS A 35 -13.46 0.25 2.52
CA LYS A 35 -14.72 -0.52 2.56
C LYS A 35 -15.83 0.30 1.89
N GLU A 36 -16.56 -0.31 0.95
CA GLU A 36 -17.59 0.33 0.11
C GLU A 36 -18.68 1.10 0.90
N ASP A 37 -18.87 0.80 2.20
CA ASP A 37 -19.95 1.38 3.01
C ASP A 37 -19.55 2.61 3.86
N ARG A 38 -18.61 3.43 3.37
CA ARG A 38 -18.26 4.78 3.87
C ARG A 38 -18.38 4.93 5.40
N LYS A 39 -17.35 4.47 6.15
CA LYS A 39 -16.91 4.92 7.51
C LYS A 39 -16.34 3.80 8.41
N LEU A 40 -16.11 2.60 7.89
CA LEU A 40 -15.37 1.58 8.63
C LEU A 40 -13.97 1.49 8.02
N TYR A 41 -13.01 2.16 8.66
CA TYR A 41 -11.60 1.83 8.47
C TYR A 41 -11.44 0.32 8.70
N ASP A 42 -10.52 -0.31 7.97
CA ASP A 42 -10.21 -1.69 8.27
C ASP A 42 -9.84 -1.81 9.76
N ASN A 43 -10.45 -2.75 10.48
CA ASN A 43 -10.15 -2.93 11.90
C ASN A 43 -8.73 -3.48 12.10
N ASN A 44 -8.11 -3.94 11.01
CA ASN A 44 -6.77 -4.50 10.97
C ASN A 44 -5.97 -3.82 9.85
N PRO A 45 -5.52 -2.56 10.02
CA PRO A 45 -4.52 -2.00 9.12
C PRO A 45 -3.27 -2.89 9.17
N ILE A 46 -2.64 -3.06 8.02
CA ILE A 46 -1.34 -3.72 7.95
C ILE A 46 -0.25 -2.66 7.89
N ILE A 47 0.88 -2.93 8.53
CA ILE A 47 2.06 -2.07 8.47
C ILE A 47 3.09 -2.76 7.59
N ILE A 48 3.58 -2.03 6.60
CA ILE A 48 4.76 -2.42 5.85
C ILE A 48 5.94 -1.55 6.25
N GLU A 49 7.12 -2.14 6.27
CA GLU A 49 8.36 -1.44 6.59
C GLU A 49 9.49 -1.82 5.66
N LYS A 50 10.39 -0.87 5.43
CA LYS A 50 11.58 -1.08 4.62
C LYS A 50 12.67 -1.69 5.47
N SER A 51 13.10 -2.89 5.10
CA SER A 51 14.20 -3.58 5.76
C SER A 51 15.54 -2.88 5.50
N GLN A 52 16.57 -3.29 6.24
CA GLN A 52 17.94 -2.81 6.02
C GLN A 52 18.49 -3.17 4.62
N SER A 53 17.98 -4.22 3.97
CA SER A 53 18.35 -4.59 2.61
C SER A 53 17.62 -3.78 1.53
N GLY A 54 16.69 -2.90 1.93
CA GLY A 54 15.87 -2.09 1.04
C GLY A 54 14.61 -2.79 0.52
N THR A 55 14.31 -3.99 1.04
CA THR A 55 13.11 -4.79 0.70
C THR A 55 11.95 -4.37 1.60
N TRP A 56 10.73 -4.32 1.07
CA TRP A 56 9.55 -4.07 1.90
C TRP A 56 9.03 -5.37 2.51
N VAL A 57 8.71 -5.32 3.80
CA VAL A 57 8.23 -6.48 4.57
C VAL A 57 7.01 -6.10 5.41
N LEU A 58 6.19 -7.09 5.76
CA LEU A 58 5.10 -6.92 6.72
C LEU A 58 5.66 -6.83 8.14
N SER A 59 5.26 -5.81 8.87
CA SER A 59 5.62 -5.58 10.28
C SER A 59 4.51 -6.01 11.25
N THR A 60 3.31 -6.31 10.73
CA THR A 60 2.12 -6.73 11.50
C THR A 60 1.64 -8.12 11.09
N GLU A 61 0.83 -8.74 11.95
CA GLU A 61 0.15 -9.98 11.62
C GLU A 61 -0.69 -9.82 10.33
N ASN A 62 -0.57 -10.80 9.44
CA ASN A 62 -1.17 -10.74 8.11
C ASN A 62 -2.65 -11.14 8.14
N GLY A 63 -3.52 -10.21 8.50
CA GLY A 63 -4.98 -10.39 8.42
C GLY A 63 -5.53 -10.32 6.98
N TRP A 64 -4.69 -9.98 6.01
CA TRP A 64 -5.10 -9.69 4.63
C TRP A 64 -4.79 -10.81 3.65
N SER A 65 -4.06 -11.83 4.11
CA SER A 65 -3.54 -12.92 3.28
C SER A 65 -2.72 -12.43 2.09
N ILE A 66 -1.89 -11.40 2.29
CA ILE A 66 -0.96 -10.91 1.26
C ILE A 66 0.41 -11.56 1.43
N ASP A 67 1.09 -11.86 0.33
CA ASP A 67 2.43 -12.43 0.39
C ASP A 67 3.55 -11.37 0.31
N GLU A 68 4.79 -11.80 0.52
CA GLU A 68 5.97 -10.92 0.48
C GLU A 68 6.17 -10.24 -0.89
N SER A 69 5.78 -10.90 -1.98
CA SER A 69 5.90 -10.33 -3.33
C SER A 69 4.93 -9.15 -3.48
N GLN A 70 3.69 -9.31 -3.02
CA GLN A 70 2.69 -8.24 -3.05
C GLN A 70 3.10 -7.07 -2.15
N VAL A 71 3.65 -7.36 -0.97
CA VAL A 71 4.16 -6.32 -0.05
C VAL A 71 5.28 -5.51 -0.71
N ASN A 72 6.21 -6.19 -1.37
CA ASN A 72 7.29 -5.53 -2.11
C ASN A 72 6.78 -4.67 -3.26
N GLU A 73 5.78 -5.16 -4.00
CA GLU A 73 5.19 -4.40 -5.09
C GLU A 73 4.46 -3.14 -4.57
N ILE A 74 3.64 -3.27 -3.52
CA ILE A 74 2.96 -2.15 -2.87
C ILE A 74 3.99 -1.10 -2.37
N GLY A 75 5.05 -1.55 -1.70
CA GLY A 75 6.11 -0.66 -1.24
C GLY A 75 6.79 0.10 -2.38
N ARG A 76 7.07 -0.56 -3.51
CA ARG A 76 7.60 0.10 -4.71
C ARG A 76 6.61 1.11 -5.31
N LEU A 77 5.31 0.81 -5.33
CA LEU A 77 4.29 1.74 -5.80
C LEU A 77 4.25 3.01 -4.94
N ILE A 78 4.37 2.85 -3.62
CA ILE A 78 4.45 3.97 -2.67
C ILE A 78 5.69 4.83 -2.95
N GLU A 79 6.86 4.22 -3.11
CA GLU A 79 8.10 4.96 -3.41
C GLU A 79 8.00 5.75 -4.71
N ASN A 80 7.45 5.15 -5.77
CA ASN A 80 7.23 5.82 -7.05
C ASN A 80 6.29 7.02 -6.90
N HIS A 81 5.19 6.86 -6.14
CA HIS A 81 4.26 7.95 -5.86
C HIS A 81 4.97 9.14 -5.16
N LYS A 82 5.80 8.86 -4.15
CA LYS A 82 6.50 9.90 -3.39
C LYS A 82 7.59 10.62 -4.19
N GLN A 83 8.20 9.95 -5.15
CA GLN A 83 9.20 10.56 -6.05
C GLN A 83 8.57 11.52 -7.07
N GLY A 84 7.23 11.63 -7.09
CA GLY A 84 6.52 12.47 -8.05
C GLY A 84 6.60 11.93 -9.47
N ASP A 85 6.91 10.64 -9.61
CA ASP A 85 6.86 9.97 -10.90
C ASP A 85 5.38 9.88 -11.29
N ALA A 86 4.96 10.79 -12.16
CA ALA A 86 3.58 10.95 -12.66
C ALA A 86 3.09 9.77 -13.52
N GLY A 87 3.70 8.59 -13.37
CA GLY A 87 3.52 7.42 -14.22
C GLY A 87 2.35 6.51 -13.86
N PHE A 88 1.44 6.91 -12.95
CA PHE A 88 0.27 6.09 -12.62
C PHE A 88 -1.03 6.90 -12.56
N GLU A 89 -1.51 7.29 -13.74
CA GLU A 89 -2.95 7.20 -14.02
C GLU A 89 -3.31 5.71 -14.03
N THR A 90 -3.79 5.17 -12.92
CA THR A 90 -4.43 3.84 -12.91
C THR A 90 -5.74 3.95 -13.69
N GLY A 91 -5.66 3.72 -15.00
CA GLY A 91 -6.80 3.77 -15.90
C GLY A 91 -6.53 2.95 -17.15
N VAL A 92 -6.92 1.67 -17.10
CA VAL A 92 -7.42 0.86 -18.22
C VAL A 92 -6.99 1.31 -19.63
N ASN A 93 -6.02 0.62 -20.23
CA ASN A 93 -6.07 0.30 -21.66
C ASN A 93 -5.10 -0.83 -21.99
N ALA A 94 -5.56 -2.07 -21.79
CA ALA A 94 -5.19 -3.12 -22.72
C ALA A 94 -5.92 -2.80 -24.04
N THR A 95 -5.19 -2.38 -25.07
CA THR A 95 -5.67 -2.39 -26.47
C THR A 95 -5.00 -3.53 -27.20
#